data_AF-A0A7Z2GC76-F1
#
_entry.id   AF-A0A7Z2GC76-F1
#
_cell.length_a   1.000
_cell.length_b   1.000
_cell.length_c   1.000
_cell.angle_alpha   90.00
_cell.angle_beta   90.00
_cell.angle_gamma   90.00
#
_symmetry.space_group_name_H-M   'P 1'
#
loop_
_entity.id
_entity.type
_entity.pdbx_description
1 polymer ?
#
loop_
_entity_poly.entity_id
_entity_poly.type
_entity_poly.pdbx_seq_one_letter_code
_entity_poly.pdbx_strand_id
1 'polypeptide(L)'
;MKLKSEWDTLRRRIEEAFHHAKPHDCADPAGYGQDDREWVVIYRTAKGFCCMYKGLPVNFEDMLDVQTWTEEMDVRPYFMGL
;
A
#
# COMPACT_ATOMS: atom_id res chain seq x y z
N MET A 1 19.35 7.38 30.12
CA MET A 1 18.03 6.72 30.15
C MET A 1 16.86 7.60 29.71
N LYS A 2 17.05 8.84 29.24
CA LYS A 2 15.95 9.72 28.76
C LYS A 2 15.55 9.49 27.30
N LEU A 3 16.51 9.14 26.42
CA LEU A 3 16.24 8.94 24.99
C LEU A 3 15.29 7.77 24.69
N LYS A 4 15.38 6.65 25.43
CA LYS A 4 14.50 5.49 25.19
C LYS A 4 13.04 5.80 25.52
N SER A 5 12.79 6.45 26.66
CA SER A 5 11.44 6.87 27.04
C SER A 5 10.86 7.92 26.11
N GLU A 6 11.69 8.83 25.58
CA GLU A 6 11.27 9.82 24.60
C GLU A 6 10.93 9.18 23.25
N TRP A 7 11.68 8.15 22.84
CA TRP A 7 11.41 7.36 21.64
C TRP A 7 10.12 6.56 21.75
N ASP A 8 9.89 5.88 22.88
CA ASP A 8 8.66 5.12 23.11
C ASP A 8 7.44 6.05 23.13
N THR A 9 7.59 7.26 23.67
CA THR A 9 6.53 8.29 23.67
C THR A 9 6.26 8.80 22.26
N LEU A 10 7.30 9.04 21.46
CA LEU A 10 7.16 9.48 20.07
C LEU A 10 6.49 8.39 19.22
N ARG A 11 6.93 7.15 19.37
CA ARG A 11 6.35 5.98 18.70
C ARG A 11 4.86 5.86 19.01
N ARG A 12 4.48 5.92 20.30
CA ARG A 12 3.07 5.85 20.70
C ARG A 12 2.24 6.98 20.10
N ARG A 13 2.77 8.20 20.05
CA ARG A 13 2.08 9.35 19.42
C ARG A 13 1.88 9.17 17.93
N ILE A 14 2.85 8.57 17.24
CA ILE A 14 2.74 8.24 15.82
C ILE A 14 1.69 7.15 15.62
N GLU A 15 1.75 6.06 16.39
CA GLU A 15 0.76 4.97 16.34
C GLU A 15 -0.67 5.51 16.61
N GLU A 16 -0.87 6.34 17.63
CA GLU A 16 -2.16 7.00 17.94
C GLU A 16 -2.65 7.93 16.81
N ALA A 17 -1.76 8.71 16.19
CA ALA A 17 -2.12 9.61 15.09
C ALA A 17 -2.55 8.84 13.83
N PHE A 18 -1.87 7.73 13.52
CA PHE A 18 -2.21 6.91 12.34
C PHE A 18 -3.42 6.01 12.57
N HIS A 19 -3.68 5.53 13.79
CA HIS A 19 -4.89 4.75 14.10
C HIS A 19 -6.20 5.56 13.97
N HIS A 20 -6.13 6.90 13.94
CA HIS A 20 -7.28 7.78 13.70
C HIS A 20 -7.48 8.17 12.24
N ALA A 21 -6.63 7.72 11.31
CA ALA A 21 -7.03 7.63 9.93
C ALA A 21 -8.06 6.50 9.83
N LYS A 22 -9.32 6.80 10.18
CA LYS A 22 -10.45 6.03 9.67
C LYS A 22 -10.15 5.84 8.18
N PRO A 23 -10.19 4.61 7.64
CA PRO A 23 -10.22 4.47 6.19
C PRO A 23 -11.32 5.41 5.73
N HIS A 24 -10.94 6.39 4.91
CA HIS A 24 -11.91 7.26 4.30
C HIS A 24 -12.87 6.29 3.62
N ASP A 25 -14.14 6.27 4.05
CA ASP A 25 -15.21 5.71 3.25
C ASP A 25 -15.15 6.48 1.93
N CYS A 26 -14.34 5.98 0.99
CA CYS A 26 -14.46 6.27 -0.41
C CYS A 26 -15.82 5.69 -0.75
N ALA A 27 -16.85 6.53 -0.65
CA ALA A 27 -18.18 6.21 -1.11
C ALA A 27 -18.06 5.57 -2.48
N ASP A 28 -18.42 4.28 -2.57
CA ASP A 28 -18.41 3.52 -3.80
C ASP A 28 -19.16 4.33 -4.87
N PRO A 29 -18.51 4.73 -5.97
CA PRO A 29 -19.24 5.16 -7.13
C PRO A 29 -19.97 3.92 -7.64
N ALA A 30 -21.26 3.86 -7.31
CA ALA A 30 -22.22 2.85 -7.68
C ALA A 30 -21.84 2.03 -8.93
N GLY A 31 -21.62 0.72 -8.77
CA GLY A 31 -21.78 -0.23 -9.88
C GLY A 31 -20.72 -1.33 -10.05
N TYR A 32 -19.63 -1.34 -9.29
CA TYR A 32 -18.71 -2.48 -9.31
C TYR A 32 -18.99 -3.34 -8.08
N GLY A 33 -19.33 -4.62 -8.30
CA GLY A 33 -19.47 -5.60 -7.22
C GLY A 33 -18.26 -5.49 -6.29
N GLN A 34 -18.53 -5.59 -4.99
CA GLN A 34 -17.56 -5.46 -3.93
C GLN A 34 -16.36 -6.38 -4.24
N ASP A 35 -15.29 -5.78 -4.75
CA ASP A 35 -14.07 -6.51 -5.09
C ASP A 35 -13.26 -6.57 -3.82
N ASP A 36 -13.38 -7.70 -3.14
CA ASP A 36 -12.77 -7.95 -1.85
C ASP A 36 -11.24 -8.20 -1.94
N ARG A 37 -10.63 -8.05 -3.13
CA ARG A 37 -9.18 -8.22 -3.31
C ARG A 37 -8.39 -7.14 -2.56
N GLU A 38 -7.28 -7.56 -1.99
CA GLU A 38 -6.33 -6.65 -1.34
C GLU A 38 -5.76 -5.66 -2.36
N TRP A 39 -5.67 -4.39 -2.00
CA TRP A 39 -5.11 -3.36 -2.88
C TRP A 39 -3.60 -3.27 -2.74
N VAL A 40 -2.91 -3.10 -3.87
CA VAL A 40 -1.47 -2.82 -3.91
C VAL A 40 -1.21 -1.54 -4.70
N VAL A 41 -0.40 -0.65 -4.13
CA VAL A 41 0.00 0.59 -4.82
C VAL A 41 1.25 0.30 -5.64
N ILE A 42 1.12 0.38 -6.96
CA ILE A 42 2.22 0.24 -7.92
C ILE A 42 2.72 1.63 -8.28
N TYR A 43 4.02 1.86 -8.20
CA TYR A 43 4.66 3.10 -8.63
C TYR A 43 5.79 2.85 -9.61
N ARG A 44 5.98 3.78 -10.55
CA ARG A 44 7.08 3.73 -11.52
C ARG A 44 8.39 4.14 -10.86
N THR A 45 9.46 3.42 -11.18
CA THR A 45 10.83 3.73 -10.76
C THR A 45 11.69 4.04 -11.98
N ALA A 46 12.95 4.43 -11.75
CA ALA A 46 13.92 4.62 -12.85
C ALA A 46 14.27 3.31 -13.59
N LYS A 47 13.95 2.14 -13.01
CA LYS A 47 14.35 0.81 -13.52
C LYS A 47 13.18 -0.10 -13.89
N GLY A 48 11.94 0.36 -13.78
CA GLY A 48 10.74 -0.47 -13.94
C GLY A 48 9.64 -0.02 -12.99
N PHE A 49 9.00 -0.95 -12.30
CA PHE A 49 7.94 -0.69 -11.32
C PHE A 49 8.25 -1.33 -9.97
N CYS A 50 7.61 -0.85 -8.91
CA CYS A 50 7.72 -1.43 -7.57
C CYS A 50 6.42 -1.26 -6.79
N CYS A 51 6.19 -2.15 -5.83
CA CYS A 51 5.14 -2.03 -4.83
C CYS A 51 5.61 -2.58 -3.47
N MET A 52 4.85 -2.26 -2.42
CA MET A 52 4.98 -2.90 -1.11
C MET A 52 3.83 -3.90 -0.93
N TYR A 53 4.16 -5.17 -0.70
CA TYR A 53 3.17 -6.22 -0.44
C TYR A 53 3.54 -7.00 0.82
N LYS A 54 2.62 -7.10 1.78
CA LYS A 54 2.86 -7.74 3.09
C LYS A 54 4.15 -7.27 3.78
N GLY A 55 4.48 -5.99 3.63
CA GLY A 55 5.66 -5.35 4.21
C GLY A 55 6.97 -5.61 3.47
N LEU A 56 6.94 -6.29 2.31
CA LEU A 56 8.11 -6.58 1.50
C LEU A 56 8.05 -5.81 0.17
N PRO A 57 9.20 -5.29 -0.32
CA PRO A 57 9.26 -4.69 -1.64
C PRO A 57 9.21 -5.77 -2.72
N VAL A 58 8.36 -5.56 -3.72
CA VAL A 58 8.33 -6.36 -4.95
C VAL A 58 8.73 -5.46 -6.11
N ASN A 59 9.67 -5.91 -6.94
CA ASN A 59 10.17 -5.17 -8.08
C ASN A 59 9.76 -5.86 -9.37
N PHE A 60 9.47 -5.07 -10.39
CA PHE A 60 9.02 -5.54 -11.70
C PHE A 60 9.85 -4.84 -12.77
N GLU A 61 10.31 -5.56 -13.80
CA GLU A 61 11.09 -4.98 -14.89
C GLU A 61 10.19 -4.15 -15.80
N ASP A 62 8.98 -4.66 -16.08
CA ASP A 62 8.02 -3.99 -16.94
C ASP A 62 6.56 -4.12 -16.45
N MET A 63 5.62 -3.65 -17.28
CA MET A 63 4.19 -3.67 -16.96
C MET A 63 3.58 -5.07 -17.07
N LEU A 64 4.14 -5.95 -17.91
CA LEU A 64 3.66 -7.32 -18.06
C LEU A 64 3.94 -8.13 -16.80
N ASP A 65 5.11 -7.92 -16.19
CA ASP A 65 5.44 -8.49 -14.87
C ASP A 65 4.43 -8.07 -13.81
N VAL A 66 4.02 -6.78 -13.80
CA VAL A 66 3.01 -6.27 -12.86
C VAL A 66 1.68 -6.98 -13.06
N GLN A 67 1.20 -7.07 -14.30
CA GLN A 67 -0.09 -7.68 -14.63
C GLN A 67 -0.12 -9.15 -14.21
N THR A 68 0.89 -9.92 -14.66
CA THR A 68 1.04 -11.34 -14.32
C THR A 68 1.03 -11.54 -12.80
N TRP A 69 1.84 -10.78 -12.07
CA TRP A 69 1.94 -10.91 -10.62
C TRP A 69 0.64 -10.53 -9.90
N THR A 70 -0.06 -9.48 -10.35
CA THR A 70 -1.33 -9.07 -9.72
C THR A 70 -2.43 -10.12 -9.89
N GLU A 71 -2.44 -10.83 -11.02
CA GLU A 71 -3.33 -11.96 -11.26
C GLU A 71 -2.95 -13.17 -10.39
N GLU A 72 -1.67 -13.53 -10.34
CA GLU A 72 -1.17 -14.64 -9.53
C GLU A 72 -1.44 -14.46 -8.02
N MET A 73 -1.31 -13.23 -7.53
CA MET A 73 -1.49 -12.90 -6.12
C MET A 73 -2.93 -12.54 -5.75
N ASP A 74 -3.82 -12.48 -6.74
CA ASP A 74 -5.22 -12.08 -6.61
C ASP A 74 -5.38 -10.73 -5.87
N VAL A 75 -4.60 -9.74 -6.30
CA VAL A 75 -4.60 -8.39 -5.74
C VAL A 75 -5.04 -7.36 -6.76
N ARG A 76 -5.59 -6.24 -6.28
CA ARG A 76 -6.02 -5.14 -7.13
C ARG A 76 -4.92 -4.07 -7.22
N PRO A 77 -4.32 -3.84 -8.40
CA PRO A 77 -3.31 -2.80 -8.55
C PRO A 77 -3.94 -1.40 -8.60
N TYR A 78 -3.32 -0.45 -7.89
CA TYR A 78 -3.55 0.98 -8.03
C TYR A 78 -2.26 1.64 -8.50
N PHE A 79 -2.27 2.25 -9.67
CA PHE A 79 -1.08 2.89 -10.25
C PHE A 79 -0.96 4.34 -9.81
N MET A 80 0.10 4.66 -9.07
CA MET A 80 0.40 6.02 -8.65
C MET A 80 1.34 6.71 -9.64
N GLY A 81 0.92 7.87 -10.17
CA GLY A 81 1.77 8.72 -11.00
C GLY A 81 1.90 8.28 -12.46
N LEU A 82 0.92 7.51 -12.96
CA LEU A 82 0.70 7.29 -14.39
C LEU A 82 -0.22 8.37 -14.97
#